data_AF-A0A222GA83-F1
#
_entry.id   AF-A0A222GA83-F1
#
_cell.length_a   1.000
_cell.length_b   1.000
_cell.length_c   1.000
_cell.angle_alpha   90.00
_cell.angle_beta   90.00
_cell.angle_gamma   90.00
#
_symmetry.space_group_name_H-M   'P 1'
#
loop_
_entity.id
_entity.type
_entity.pdbx_description
1 polymer ?
#
loop_
_entity_poly.entity_id
_entity_poly.type
_entity_poly.pdbx_seq_one_letter_code
_entity_poly.pdbx_strand_id
1 'polypeptide(L)'
;MDRENIIKVTTTALTFPILFFLLAYFNENGTLSILSFLSYFLLAVVGGLIGAVYAYYGHNWFFKSSFIAGFIPSLAIMFIIIDMEVENFVVLGDLCLIISCWTVAAEVAFIKNKAI
;
A
#
# COMPACT_ATOMS: atom_id res chain seq x y z
N MET A 1 -5.83 17.49 -8.19
CA MET A 1 -5.57 17.14 -6.77
C MET A 1 -4.62 18.19 -6.25
N ASP A 2 -4.93 18.83 -5.12
CA ASP A 2 -4.08 19.90 -4.57
C ASP A 2 -2.73 19.35 -4.07
N ARG A 3 -1.69 20.19 -4.06
CA ARG A 3 -0.32 19.85 -3.67
C ARG A 3 -0.26 19.26 -2.27
N GLU A 4 -1.04 19.79 -1.33
CA GLU A 4 -1.10 19.30 0.05
C GLU A 4 -1.58 17.84 0.12
N ASN A 5 -2.60 17.49 -0.68
CA ASN A 5 -3.12 16.12 -0.76
C ASN A 5 -2.10 15.15 -1.37
N ILE A 6 -1.31 15.60 -2.36
CA ILE A 6 -0.24 14.79 -2.96
C ILE A 6 0.85 14.52 -1.93
N ILE A 7 1.28 15.54 -1.18
CA ILE A 7 2.30 15.40 -0.13
C ILE A 7 1.81 14.40 0.91
N LYS A 8 0.56 14.54 1.37
CA LYS A 8 -0.03 13.64 2.37
C LYS A 8 0.00 12.18 1.93
N VAL A 9 -0.55 11.87 0.76
CA VAL A 9 -0.57 10.51 0.20
C VAL A 9 0.85 9.96 0.05
N THR A 10 1.78 10.77 -0.43
CA THR A 10 3.18 10.37 -0.61
C THR A 10 3.84 10.07 0.73
N THR A 11 3.65 10.91 1.74
CA THR A 11 4.19 10.68 3.08
C THR A 11 3.59 9.42 3.74
N THR A 12 2.28 9.18 3.56
CA THR A 12 1.61 7.96 4.03
C THR A 12 2.20 6.70 3.36
N ALA A 13 2.47 6.73 2.06
CA ALA A 13 3.09 5.60 1.38
C ALA A 13 4.53 5.35 1.87
N LEU A 14 5.27 6.41 2.17
CA LEU A 14 6.66 6.35 2.62
C LEU A 14 6.86 5.94 4.08
N THR A 15 5.83 6.03 4.93
CA THR A 15 5.92 5.53 6.31
C THR A 15 5.86 4.01 6.41
N PHE A 16 5.18 3.33 5.47
CA PHE A 16 5.07 1.87 5.48
C PHE A 16 6.42 1.14 5.35
N PRO A 17 7.32 1.50 4.43
CA PRO A 17 8.66 0.90 4.36
C PRO A 17 9.41 0.94 5.69
N ILE A 18 9.33 2.08 6.39
CA ILE A 18 10.00 2.27 7.68
C ILE A 18 9.35 1.40 8.75
N LEU A 19 8.01 1.40 8.82
CA LEU A 19 7.25 0.59 9.78
C LEU A 19 7.55 -0.90 9.61
N PHE A 20 7.44 -1.42 8.38
CA PHE A 20 7.64 -2.83 8.08
C PHE A 20 9.09 -3.27 8.23
N PHE A 21 10.04 -2.39 7.89
CA PHE A 21 11.46 -2.64 8.17
C PHE A 21 11.71 -2.79 9.68
N LEU A 22 11.14 -1.92 10.52
CA LEU A 22 11.27 -2.02 11.98
C LEU A 22 10.61 -3.30 12.51
N LEU A 23 9.40 -3.63 12.04
CA LEU A 23 8.71 -4.86 12.44
C LEU A 23 9.53 -6.11 12.09
N ALA A 24 10.06 -6.18 10.87
CA ALA A 24 10.92 -7.27 10.45
C ALA A 24 12.25 -7.28 11.22
N TYR A 25 12.80 -6.12 11.59
CA TYR A 25 14.03 -6.04 12.38
C TYR A 25 13.85 -6.70 13.75
N PHE A 26 12.71 -6.44 14.40
CA PHE A 26 12.35 -7.10 15.65
C PHE A 26 12.09 -8.60 15.46
N ASN A 27 11.46 -9.00 14.36
CA ASN A 27 11.13 -10.40 14.09
C ASN A 27 12.39 -11.25 13.78
N GLU A 28 13.37 -10.67 13.08
CA GLU A 28 14.62 -11.35 12.70
C GLU A 28 15.78 -11.10 13.69
N ASN A 29 15.47 -10.77 14.95
CA ASN A 29 16.47 -10.55 16.02
C ASN A 29 17.59 -9.57 15.63
N GLY A 30 17.26 -8.54 14.86
CA GLY A 30 18.18 -7.48 14.45
C GLY A 30 19.06 -7.79 13.23
N THR A 31 18.78 -8.87 12.50
CA THR A 31 19.59 -9.31 11.34
C THR A 31 19.01 -8.92 9.98
N LEU A 32 18.71 -7.62 9.76
CA LEU A 32 18.25 -7.14 8.46
C LEU A 32 19.34 -6.45 7.64
N SER A 33 19.34 -6.73 6.34
CA SER A 33 20.20 -6.06 5.36
C SER A 33 19.57 -4.76 4.84
N ILE A 34 20.39 -3.87 4.29
CA ILE A 34 19.88 -2.68 3.58
C ILE A 34 19.07 -3.03 2.31
N LEU A 35 19.31 -4.21 1.72
CA LEU A 35 18.53 -4.74 0.61
C LEU A 35 17.08 -5.05 1.04
N SER A 36 16.89 -5.47 2.29
CA SER A 36 15.55 -5.68 2.86
C SER A 36 14.77 -4.35 2.92
N PHE A 37 15.42 -3.26 3.37
CA PHE A 37 14.82 -1.92 3.36
C PHE A 37 14.39 -1.48 1.96
N LEU A 38 15.27 -1.63 0.96
CA LEU A 38 14.96 -1.31 -0.44
C LEU A 38 13.79 -2.13 -0.97
N SER A 39 13.68 -3.39 -0.54
CA SER A 39 12.58 -4.26 -0.94
C SER A 39 11.26 -3.80 -0.34
N TYR A 40 11.21 -3.45 0.96
CA TYR A 40 10.01 -2.86 1.57
C TYR A 40 9.63 -1.53 0.92
N PHE A 41 10.62 -0.70 0.59
CA PHE A 41 10.39 0.56 -0.13
C PHE A 41 9.73 0.32 -1.47
N LEU A 42 10.27 -0.60 -2.28
CA LEU A 42 9.73 -0.93 -3.59
C LEU A 42 8.32 -1.52 -3.49
N LEU A 43 8.09 -2.44 -2.55
CA LEU A 43 6.78 -3.07 -2.32
C LEU A 43 5.72 -2.04 -1.88
N ALA A 44 6.07 -1.12 -0.99
CA ALA A 44 5.16 -0.06 -0.57
C ALA A 44 4.83 0.89 -1.72
N VAL A 45 5.82 1.27 -2.55
CA VAL A 45 5.60 2.12 -3.72
C VAL A 45 4.69 1.41 -4.73
N VAL A 46 4.95 0.13 -5.02
CA VAL A 46 4.13 -0.67 -5.95
C VAL A 46 2.70 -0.81 -5.42
N GLY A 47 2.52 -1.22 -4.16
CA GLY A 47 1.21 -1.33 -3.53
C GLY A 47 0.45 -0.01 -3.55
N GLY A 48 1.13 1.08 -3.16
CA GLY A 48 0.56 2.43 -3.17
C GLY A 48 0.14 2.90 -4.56
N LEU A 49 0.96 2.66 -5.59
CA LEU A 49 0.62 2.98 -6.98
C LEU A 49 -0.60 2.19 -7.47
N ILE A 50 -0.66 0.88 -7.20
CA ILE A 50 -1.82 0.05 -7.55
C ILE A 50 -3.07 0.62 -6.89
N GLY A 51 -3.00 0.92 -5.59
CA GLY A 51 -4.12 1.48 -4.83
C GLY A 51 -4.56 2.84 -5.35
N ALA A 52 -3.61 3.73 -5.64
CA ALA A 52 -3.88 5.07 -6.17
C ALA A 52 -4.57 5.00 -7.55
N VAL A 53 -4.03 4.19 -8.47
CA VAL A 53 -4.60 4.01 -9.82
C VAL A 53 -6.00 3.43 -9.71
N TYR A 54 -6.17 2.36 -8.94
CA TYR A 54 -7.46 1.72 -8.74
C TYR A 54 -8.51 2.68 -8.19
N ALA A 55 -8.18 3.40 -7.11
CA ALA A 55 -9.11 4.34 -6.50
C ALA A 55 -9.39 5.54 -7.41
N TYR A 56 -8.39 6.06 -8.13
CA TYR A 56 -8.57 7.22 -9.00
C TYR A 56 -9.56 6.93 -10.15
N TYR A 57 -9.36 5.82 -10.86
CA TYR A 57 -10.22 5.43 -11.99
C TYR A 57 -11.52 4.76 -11.52
N GLY A 58 -11.44 3.83 -10.57
CA GLY A 58 -12.58 3.08 -10.06
C GLY A 58 -13.58 3.92 -9.26
N HIS A 59 -13.17 5.07 -8.73
CA HIS A 59 -14.07 5.98 -8.02
C HIS A 59 -15.23 6.46 -8.89
N ASN A 60 -15.03 6.63 -10.20
CA ASN A 60 -16.11 7.01 -11.12
C ASN A 60 -17.19 5.93 -11.26
N TRP A 61 -16.88 4.67 -10.92
CA TRP A 61 -17.77 3.54 -11.15
C TRP A 61 -18.38 3.00 -9.85
N PHE A 62 -17.64 2.97 -8.73
CA PHE A 62 -18.08 2.20 -7.54
C PHE A 62 -17.84 2.86 -6.15
N PHE A 63 -16.97 3.86 -5.98
CA PHE A 63 -16.47 4.22 -4.64
C PHE A 63 -16.98 5.54 -4.06
N LYS A 64 -18.25 5.56 -3.60
CA LYS A 64 -18.69 6.56 -2.61
C LYS A 64 -18.08 6.32 -1.21
N SER A 65 -17.65 5.09 -0.92
CA SER A 65 -17.03 4.73 0.36
C SER A 65 -15.53 4.53 0.21
N SER A 66 -14.75 5.32 0.95
CA SER A 66 -13.29 5.20 1.03
C SER A 66 -12.83 3.84 1.57
N PHE A 67 -13.63 3.21 2.43
CA PHE A 67 -13.32 1.87 2.94
C PHE A 67 -13.32 0.81 1.83
N ILE A 68 -14.37 0.80 1.02
CA ILE A 68 -14.54 -0.18 -0.07
C ILE A 68 -13.45 0.02 -1.13
N ALA A 69 -13.07 1.27 -1.40
CA ALA A 69 -12.00 1.60 -2.33
C ALA A 69 -10.66 0.97 -1.94
N GLY A 70 -10.35 0.89 -0.63
CA GLY A 70 -9.14 0.22 -0.14
C GLY A 70 -9.29 -1.30 -0.01
N PHE A 71 -10.46 -1.77 0.41
CA PHE A 71 -10.68 -3.18 0.70
C PHE A 71 -10.61 -4.10 -0.54
N ILE A 72 -11.28 -3.73 -1.63
CA ILE A 72 -11.34 -4.57 -2.84
C ILE A 72 -9.96 -4.81 -3.47
N PRO A 73 -9.12 -3.78 -3.77
CA PRO A 73 -7.84 -4.02 -4.40
C PRO A 73 -6.89 -4.80 -3.46
N SER A 74 -7.02 -4.62 -2.16
CA SER A 74 -6.25 -5.36 -1.16
C SER A 74 -6.59 -6.85 -1.17
N LEU A 75 -7.88 -7.20 -1.27
CA LEU A 75 -8.30 -8.59 -1.46
C LEU A 75 -7.80 -9.18 -2.78
N ALA A 76 -7.89 -8.42 -3.87
CA ALA A 76 -7.40 -8.87 -5.18
C ALA A 76 -5.89 -9.18 -5.13
N ILE A 77 -5.10 -8.30 -4.50
CA ILE A 77 -3.67 -8.52 -4.29
C ILE A 77 -3.42 -9.76 -3.43
N MET A 78 -4.18 -9.96 -2.35
CA MET A 78 -4.04 -11.14 -1.50
C MET A 78 -4.23 -12.44 -2.31
N PHE A 79 -5.25 -12.52 -3.15
CA PHE A 79 -5.45 -13.68 -4.03
C PHE A 79 -4.32 -13.86 -5.04
N ILE A 80 -3.80 -12.77 -5.63
CA ILE A 80 -2.67 -12.82 -6.56
C ILE A 80 -1.40 -13.34 -5.86
N ILE A 81 -1.13 -12.89 -4.64
CA ILE A 81 0.04 -13.32 -3.86
C ILE A 81 -0.04 -14.82 -3.56
N ILE A 82 -1.23 -15.31 -3.17
CA ILE A 82 -1.48 -16.73 -2.91
C ILE A 82 -1.30 -17.55 -4.20
N ASP A 83 -1.91 -17.11 -5.31
CA ASP A 83 -1.85 -17.82 -6.60
C ASP A 83 -0.43 -17.87 -7.18
N MET A 84 0.34 -16.79 -7.02
CA MET A 84 1.71 -16.69 -7.49
C MET A 84 2.76 -17.23 -6.48
N GLU A 85 2.32 -17.77 -5.33
CA GLU A 85 3.18 -18.30 -4.26
C GLU A 85 4.30 -17.32 -3.83
N VAL A 86 4.01 -16.01 -3.80
CA VAL A 86 5.01 -14.94 -3.55
C VAL A 86 5.34 -14.77 -2.05
N GLU A 87 4.83 -15.66 -1.19
CA GLU A 87 4.84 -15.56 0.27
C GLU A 87 6.26 -15.51 0.89
N ASN A 88 7.30 -15.87 0.14
CA ASN A 88 8.66 -16.05 0.65
C ASN A 88 9.69 -15.03 0.14
N PHE A 89 9.30 -13.96 -0.56
CA PHE A 89 10.28 -13.05 -1.16
C PHE A 89 10.98 -12.16 -0.13
N VAL A 90 10.21 -11.61 0.82
CA VAL A 90 10.70 -10.78 1.93
C VAL A 90 9.76 -10.99 3.12
N VAL A 91 10.31 -11.19 4.32
CA VAL A 91 9.51 -11.37 5.54
C VAL A 91 8.57 -10.18 5.74
N LEU A 92 7.26 -10.42 5.82
CA LEU A 92 6.20 -9.39 5.91
C LEU A 92 6.11 -8.44 4.69
N GLY A 93 6.79 -8.75 3.58
CA GLY A 93 6.80 -7.90 2.39
C GLY A 93 5.45 -7.88 1.66
N ASP A 94 4.77 -9.01 1.61
CA ASP A 94 3.41 -9.19 1.15
C ASP A 94 2.42 -8.28 1.90
N LEU A 95 2.50 -8.27 3.24
CA LEU A 95 1.70 -7.42 4.10
C LEU A 95 1.99 -5.93 3.88
N CYS A 96 3.27 -5.57 3.67
CA CYS A 96 3.66 -4.21 3.34
C CYS A 96 3.00 -3.73 2.03
N LEU A 97 3.00 -4.59 1.00
CA LEU A 97 2.36 -4.30 -0.27
C LEU A 97 0.83 -4.15 -0.13
N ILE A 98 0.17 -5.09 0.57
CA ILE A 98 -1.29 -5.08 0.80
C ILE A 98 -1.72 -3.83 1.58
N ILE A 99 -1.05 -3.53 2.70
CA ILE A 99 -1.42 -2.42 3.58
C ILE A 99 -1.14 -1.06 2.91
N SER A 100 -0.04 -0.95 2.17
CA SER A 100 0.22 0.25 1.38
C SER A 100 -0.88 0.47 0.32
N CYS A 101 -1.27 -0.60 -0.38
CA CYS A 101 -2.36 -0.54 -1.37
C CYS A 101 -3.68 -0.08 -0.76
N TRP A 102 -4.12 -0.73 0.34
CA TRP A 102 -5.34 -0.35 1.05
C TRP A 102 -5.32 1.13 1.38
N THR A 103 -4.27 1.56 2.09
CA THR A 103 -4.24 2.88 2.71
C THR A 103 -4.25 3.98 1.66
N VAL A 104 -3.42 3.85 0.64
CA VAL A 104 -3.34 4.83 -0.44
C VAL A 104 -4.65 4.86 -1.24
N ALA A 105 -5.26 3.71 -1.54
CA ALA A 105 -6.54 3.66 -2.23
C ALA A 105 -7.67 4.33 -1.43
N ALA A 106 -7.76 4.05 -0.12
CA ALA A 106 -8.75 4.66 0.76
C ALA A 106 -8.57 6.18 0.85
N GLU A 107 -7.32 6.64 0.94
CA GLU A 107 -7.00 8.07 1.03
C GLU A 107 -7.29 8.81 -0.28
N VAL A 108 -6.93 8.25 -1.42
CA VAL A 108 -7.24 8.81 -2.74
C VAL A 108 -8.76 8.89 -2.96
N ALA A 109 -9.50 7.84 -2.59
CA ALA A 109 -10.96 7.86 -2.67
C ALA A 109 -11.57 8.92 -1.74
N PHE A 110 -11.04 9.08 -0.52
CA PHE A 110 -11.49 10.13 0.41
C PHE A 110 -11.27 11.54 -0.14
N ILE A 111 -10.09 11.80 -0.70
CA ILE A 111 -9.75 13.09 -1.32
C ILE A 111 -10.71 13.38 -2.48
N LYS A 112 -10.98 12.37 -3.32
CA LYS A 112 -11.87 12.53 -4.48
C LYS A 112 -13.34 12.71 -4.08
N ASN A 113 -13.79 12.05 -3.02
CA ASN A 113 -15.14 12.23 -2.47
C ASN A 113 -15.38 13.63 -1.89
N LYS A 114 -14.34 14.29 -1.36
CA LYS A 114 -14.44 15.69 -0.88
C LYS A 114 -14.46 16.74 -1.97
N ALA A 115 -14.02 16.39 -3.19
CA ALA A 115 -13.92 17.31 -4.31
C ALA A 115 -15.20 17.38 -5.17
N ILE A 116 -16.23 16.59 -4.81
CA ILE A 116 -17.55 16.52 -5.45
C ILE A 116 -18.55 17.17 -4.50
#